data_AF-A0A5D3AY82-F1
#
_entry.id   AF-A0A5D3AY82-F1
#
_cell.length_a   1.000
_cell.length_b   1.000
_cell.length_c   1.000
_cell.angle_alpha   90.00
_cell.angle_beta   90.00
_cell.angle_gamma   90.00
#
_symmetry.space_group_name_H-M   'P 1'
#
loop_
_entity.id
_entity.type
_entity.pdbx_description
1 polymer ?
#
loop_
_entity_poly.entity_id
_entity_poly.type
_entity_poly.pdbx_seq_one_letter_code
_entity_poly.pdbx_strand_id
1 'polypeptide(L)'
;MADPIDLAVAEKREHPDKSYQRVADKFHVSKTTLRNRHTGAHSSHASSAPRHLSEAQEMQLVDKINTFAERGNLLSTQNVKEYAEAICGHSLGKNWVSTFKTRHRRTLVSKSVPASRPRPPPVVQAEAAAGAPLQPLNLLPPATRSGEKISNEQLISCKQALESENQHLKTEHAMLKLELEGVRKSQEMDKAARGRKKQHKYSKGQGFDPEYERENRDELGKRRRAEEEASEERSSEATKKRRTSPRKSARTCTPGPSGTS
;
A
#
# COMPACT_ATOMS: atom_id res chain seq x y z
N MET A 1 -1.31 7.58 -29.14
CA MET A 1 -1.99 8.87 -28.95
C MET A 1 -2.21 9.04 -27.45
N ALA A 2 -1.70 10.13 -26.85
CA ALA A 2 -1.87 10.36 -25.42
C ALA A 2 -3.34 10.70 -25.11
N ASP A 3 -3.84 10.23 -23.97
CA ASP A 3 -5.20 10.54 -23.49
C ASP A 3 -5.29 12.06 -23.20
N PRO A 4 -6.31 12.78 -23.73
CA PRO A 4 -6.50 14.21 -23.45
C PRO A 4 -6.56 14.53 -21.94
N ILE A 5 -7.00 13.59 -21.11
CA ILE A 5 -7.03 13.74 -19.66
C ILE A 5 -5.61 13.79 -19.09
N ASP A 6 -4.69 12.96 -19.59
CA ASP A 6 -3.32 12.89 -19.09
C ASP A 6 -2.51 14.13 -19.50
N LEU A 7 -2.76 14.67 -20.70
CA LEU A 7 -2.21 15.96 -21.14
C LEU A 7 -2.71 17.13 -20.28
N ALA A 8 -4.00 17.13 -19.93
CA ALA A 8 -4.57 18.14 -19.04
C ALA A 8 -3.97 18.09 -17.61
N VAL A 9 -3.69 16.88 -17.11
CA VAL A 9 -3.01 16.70 -15.81
C VAL A 9 -1.56 17.21 -15.88
N ALA A 10 -0.84 16.95 -16.97
CA ALA A 10 0.52 17.46 -17.15
C ALA A 10 0.57 19.00 -17.16
N GLU A 11 -0.30 19.67 -17.94
CA GLU A 11 -0.33 21.15 -17.96
C GLU A 11 -0.69 21.75 -16.58
N LYS A 12 -1.55 21.07 -15.81
CA LYS A 12 -1.90 21.51 -14.46
C LYS A 12 -0.74 21.34 -13.47
N ARG A 13 0.13 20.36 -13.69
CA ARG A 13 1.37 20.16 -12.90
C ARG A 13 2.43 21.21 -13.23
N GLU A 14 2.57 21.58 -14.50
CA GLU A 14 3.48 22.64 -14.96
C GLU A 14 3.01 24.04 -14.53
N HIS A 15 1.70 24.24 -14.41
CA HIS A 15 1.12 25.53 -14.03
C HIS A 15 0.15 25.41 -12.83
N PRO A 16 0.68 25.35 -11.60
CA PRO A 16 -0.15 25.20 -10.40
C PRO A 16 -1.12 26.37 -10.19
N ASP A 17 -0.79 27.57 -10.66
CA ASP A 17 -1.61 28.79 -10.48
C ASP A 17 -2.83 28.87 -11.41
N LYS A 18 -2.82 28.17 -12.56
CA LYS A 18 -3.94 28.21 -13.51
C LYS A 18 -5.17 27.52 -12.92
N SER A 19 -6.34 28.15 -12.97
CA SER A 19 -7.58 27.51 -12.51
C SER A 19 -7.86 26.20 -13.27
N TYR A 20 -8.33 25.18 -12.54
CA TYR A 20 -8.72 23.88 -13.13
C TYR A 20 -9.71 24.03 -14.28
N GLN A 21 -10.57 25.06 -14.25
CA GLN A 21 -11.53 25.33 -15.32
C GLN A 21 -10.81 25.65 -16.64
N ARG A 22 -9.82 26.55 -16.63
CA ARG A 22 -9.12 26.99 -17.84
C ARG A 22 -8.35 25.85 -18.52
N VAL A 23 -7.75 24.97 -17.72
CA VAL A 23 -7.05 23.79 -18.24
C VAL A 23 -8.06 22.78 -18.78
N ALA A 24 -9.16 22.55 -18.06
CA ALA A 24 -10.22 21.64 -18.47
C ALA A 24 -10.86 22.05 -19.81
N ASP A 25 -11.14 23.35 -19.99
CA ASP A 25 -11.70 23.90 -21.23
C ASP A 25 -10.74 23.70 -22.41
N LYS A 26 -9.43 23.91 -22.20
CA LYS A 26 -8.39 23.75 -23.24
C LYS A 26 -8.31 22.33 -23.81
N PHE A 27 -8.48 21.31 -22.96
CA PHE A 27 -8.43 19.90 -23.37
C PHE A 27 -9.80 19.25 -23.53
N HIS A 28 -10.88 20.02 -23.36
CA HIS A 28 -12.27 19.55 -23.46
C HIS A 28 -12.58 18.42 -22.48
N VAL A 29 -11.99 18.49 -21.28
CA VAL A 29 -12.20 17.54 -20.19
C VAL A 29 -13.08 18.21 -19.13
N SER A 30 -13.93 17.46 -18.42
CA SER A 30 -14.66 18.04 -17.28
C SER A 30 -13.69 18.46 -16.17
N LYS A 31 -13.92 19.64 -15.58
CA LYS A 31 -13.19 20.14 -14.40
C LYS A 31 -13.15 19.11 -13.26
N THR A 32 -14.25 18.40 -13.02
CA THR A 32 -14.32 17.39 -11.96
C THR A 32 -13.40 16.20 -12.26
N THR A 33 -13.40 15.73 -13.51
CA THR A 33 -12.53 14.65 -13.99
C THR A 33 -11.05 15.04 -13.87
N LEU A 34 -10.68 16.24 -14.35
CA LEU A 34 -9.31 16.75 -14.24
C LEU A 34 -8.88 16.86 -12.77
N ARG A 35 -9.72 17.44 -11.91
CA ARG A 35 -9.41 17.58 -10.48
C ARG A 35 -9.22 16.21 -9.83
N ASN A 36 -10.14 15.27 -10.04
CA ASN A 36 -10.07 13.95 -9.43
C ASN A 36 -8.86 13.15 -9.90
N ARG A 37 -8.49 13.28 -11.18
CA ARG A 37 -7.27 12.66 -11.74
C ARG A 37 -6.00 13.30 -11.18
N HIS A 38 -5.95 14.64 -11.12
CA HIS A 38 -4.83 15.40 -10.57
C HIS A 38 -4.61 15.11 -9.07
N THR A 39 -5.69 14.98 -8.29
CA THR A 39 -5.62 14.65 -6.85
C THR A 39 -5.59 13.15 -6.56
N GLY A 40 -5.62 12.28 -7.58
CA GLY A 40 -5.55 10.83 -7.40
C GLY A 40 -6.77 10.19 -6.74
N ALA A 41 -7.93 10.87 -6.71
CA ALA A 41 -9.16 10.38 -6.06
C ALA A 41 -9.75 9.11 -6.73
N HIS A 42 -9.41 8.88 -8.00
CA HIS A 42 -9.74 7.66 -8.75
C HIS A 42 -8.50 6.87 -9.18
N SER A 43 -7.41 6.95 -8.42
CA SER A 43 -6.35 5.95 -8.57
C SER A 43 -6.95 4.57 -8.30
N SER A 44 -6.68 3.59 -9.16
CA SER A 44 -7.26 2.25 -9.01
C SER A 44 -7.03 1.74 -7.58
N HIS A 45 -8.01 1.06 -6.98
CA HIS A 45 -7.88 0.52 -5.62
C HIS A 45 -6.61 -0.33 -5.43
N ALA A 46 -6.08 -0.92 -6.51
CA ALA A 46 -4.81 -1.63 -6.52
C ALA A 46 -3.59 -0.73 -6.22
N SER A 47 -3.63 0.53 -6.67
CA SER A 47 -2.59 1.54 -6.47
C SER A 47 -2.77 2.32 -5.15
N SER A 48 -4.02 2.47 -4.69
CA SER A 48 -4.37 3.31 -3.53
C SER A 48 -4.50 2.56 -2.20
N ALA A 49 -4.48 1.22 -2.19
CA ALA A 49 -4.50 0.47 -0.95
C ALA A 49 -3.18 0.71 -0.16
N PRO A 50 -3.23 0.87 1.17
CA PRO A 50 -2.02 0.99 1.97
C PRO A 50 -1.15 -0.24 1.72
N ARG A 51 0.04 -0.02 1.16
CA ARG A 51 1.01 -1.08 0.95
C ARG A 51 1.69 -1.34 2.29
N HIS A 52 1.63 -2.59 2.74
CA HIS A 52 2.36 -3.00 3.94
C HIS A 52 3.87 -3.02 3.67
N LEU A 53 4.28 -3.44 2.48
CA LEU A 53 5.67 -3.44 2.02
C LEU A 53 5.93 -2.26 1.08
N SER A 54 7.16 -1.74 1.10
CA SER A 54 7.62 -0.81 0.07
C SER A 54 7.72 -1.51 -1.28
N GLU A 55 7.70 -0.76 -2.38
CA GLU A 55 7.81 -1.34 -3.72
C GLU A 55 9.10 -2.15 -3.91
N ALA A 56 10.22 -1.65 -3.36
CA ALA A 56 11.50 -2.36 -3.37
C ALA A 56 11.43 -3.67 -2.58
N GLN A 57 10.76 -3.70 -1.43
CA GLN A 57 10.57 -4.92 -0.63
C GLN A 57 9.65 -5.93 -1.33
N GLU A 58 8.59 -5.48 -2.00
CA GLU A 58 7.74 -6.36 -2.80
C GLU A 58 8.55 -6.99 -3.95
N MET A 59 9.42 -6.23 -4.62
CA MET A 59 10.29 -6.75 -5.68
C MET A 59 11.31 -7.78 -5.18
N GLN A 60 11.95 -7.53 -4.03
CA GLN A 60 12.84 -8.53 -3.40
C GLN A 60 12.10 -9.84 -3.11
N LEU A 61 10.84 -9.77 -2.67
CA LEU A 61 10.01 -10.94 -2.43
C LEU A 61 9.67 -11.68 -3.75
N VAL A 62 9.36 -10.94 -4.82
CA VAL A 62 9.12 -11.50 -6.15
C VAL A 62 10.36 -12.22 -6.68
N ASP A 63 11.55 -11.62 -6.60
CA ASP A 63 12.81 -12.22 -7.05
C ASP A 63 13.11 -13.51 -6.28
N LYS A 64 12.85 -13.51 -4.97
CA LYS A 64 12.99 -14.72 -4.16
C LYS A 64 12.03 -15.80 -4.62
N ILE A 65 10.75 -15.46 -4.87
CA ILE A 65 9.76 -16.41 -5.36
C ILE A 65 10.16 -16.99 -6.72
N ASN A 66 10.66 -16.16 -7.62
CA ASN A 66 11.12 -16.60 -8.93
C ASN A 66 12.36 -17.51 -8.82
N THR A 67 13.32 -17.18 -7.95
CA THR A 67 14.49 -18.04 -7.69
C THR A 67 14.09 -19.43 -7.17
N PHE A 68 13.05 -19.52 -6.34
CA PHE A 68 12.51 -20.82 -5.89
C PHE A 68 11.79 -21.56 -7.03
N ALA A 69 11.03 -20.85 -7.85
CA ALA A 69 10.35 -21.42 -9.00
C ALA A 69 11.34 -21.97 -10.04
N GLU A 70 12.47 -21.30 -10.28
CA GLU A 70 13.57 -21.77 -11.13
C GLU A 70 14.20 -23.06 -10.61
N ARG A 71 14.24 -23.25 -9.30
CA ARG A 71 14.70 -24.49 -8.64
C ARG A 71 13.64 -25.60 -8.66
N GLY A 72 12.49 -25.37 -9.30
CA GLY A 72 11.37 -26.31 -9.38
C GLY A 72 10.53 -26.39 -8.10
N ASN A 73 10.72 -25.48 -7.14
CA ASN A 73 9.96 -25.46 -5.90
C ASN A 73 8.98 -24.28 -5.86
N LEU A 74 7.69 -24.56 -5.69
CA LEU A 74 6.66 -23.53 -5.58
C LEU A 74 6.48 -23.16 -4.11
N LEU A 75 6.71 -21.89 -3.78
CA LEU A 75 6.40 -21.39 -2.45
C LEU A 75 4.90 -21.46 -2.19
N SER A 76 4.52 -22.14 -1.10
CA SER A 76 3.17 -22.10 -0.56
C SER A 76 2.76 -20.67 -0.25
N THR A 77 1.47 -20.37 -0.36
CA THR A 77 0.92 -19.06 0.02
C THR A 77 1.22 -18.70 1.48
N GLN A 78 1.35 -19.71 2.34
CA GLN A 78 1.71 -19.54 3.75
C GLN A 78 3.16 -19.07 3.89
N ASN A 79 4.10 -19.73 3.21
CA ASN A 79 5.52 -19.36 3.23
C ASN A 79 5.73 -17.95 2.66
N VAL A 80 5.01 -17.56 1.59
CA VAL A 80 5.07 -16.19 1.05
C VAL A 80 4.61 -15.17 2.08
N LYS A 81 3.58 -15.49 2.87
CA LYS A 81 3.11 -14.63 3.95
C LYS A 81 4.16 -14.51 5.06
N GLU A 82 4.76 -15.61 5.49
CA GLU A 82 5.78 -15.63 6.55
C GLU A 82 7.03 -14.83 6.15
N TYR A 83 7.50 -14.98 4.90
CA TYR A 83 8.59 -14.15 4.39
C TYR A 83 8.23 -12.67 4.35
N ALA A 84 7.01 -12.34 3.93
CA ALA A 84 6.55 -10.96 3.91
C ALA A 84 6.42 -10.37 5.33
N GLU A 85 5.94 -11.14 6.30
CA GLU A 85 5.88 -10.74 7.72
C GLU A 85 7.27 -10.56 8.33
N ALA A 86 8.24 -11.40 7.94
CA ALA A 86 9.64 -11.27 8.37
C ALA A 86 10.29 -9.96 7.88
N ILE A 87 9.93 -9.50 6.67
CA ILE A 87 10.42 -8.24 6.11
C ILE A 87 9.71 -7.03 6.75
N CYS A 88 8.41 -7.15 7.05
CA CYS A 88 7.58 -6.06 7.57
C CYS A 88 7.70 -5.86 9.09
N GLY A 89 8.02 -6.92 9.83
CA GLY A 89 8.04 -6.92 11.30
C GLY A 89 6.65 -6.86 11.95
N HIS A 90 5.57 -7.04 11.18
CA HIS A 90 4.20 -7.05 11.67
C HIS A 90 3.30 -7.99 10.86
N SER A 91 2.22 -8.50 11.47
CA SER A 91 1.36 -9.48 10.81
C SER A 91 0.57 -8.90 9.63
N LEU A 92 0.47 -9.68 8.56
CA LEU A 92 -0.25 -9.34 7.34
C LEU A 92 -1.65 -9.96 7.34
N GLY A 93 -2.62 -9.24 6.80
CA GLY A 93 -4.00 -9.70 6.70
C GLY A 93 -4.14 -10.97 5.84
N LYS A 94 -5.17 -11.78 6.11
CA LYS A 94 -5.42 -13.06 5.41
C LYS A 94 -5.48 -12.94 3.89
N ASN A 95 -5.99 -11.83 3.37
CA ASN A 95 -6.14 -11.59 1.93
C ASN A 95 -4.92 -10.94 1.28
N TRP A 96 -3.87 -10.63 2.05
CA TRP A 96 -2.70 -9.89 1.56
C TRP A 96 -2.00 -10.65 0.42
N VAL A 97 -1.78 -11.95 0.58
CA VAL A 97 -1.10 -12.79 -0.44
C VAL A 97 -1.90 -12.83 -1.75
N SER A 98 -3.23 -12.86 -1.69
CA SER A 98 -4.09 -12.82 -2.88
C SER A 98 -3.95 -11.49 -3.62
N THR A 99 -3.96 -10.37 -2.88
CA THR A 99 -3.75 -9.04 -3.42
C THR A 99 -2.34 -8.89 -4.01
N PHE A 100 -1.31 -9.38 -3.32
CA PHE A 100 0.07 -9.41 -3.78
C PHE A 100 0.20 -10.17 -5.11
N LYS A 101 -0.34 -11.39 -5.20
CA LYS A 101 -0.36 -12.19 -6.44
C LYS A 101 -1.08 -11.48 -7.58
N THR A 102 -2.16 -10.76 -7.28
CA THR A 102 -2.92 -10.00 -8.29
C THR A 102 -2.09 -8.83 -8.83
N ARG A 103 -1.38 -8.11 -7.97
CA ARG A 103 -0.48 -7.00 -8.37
C ARG A 103 0.71 -7.49 -9.20
N HIS A 104 1.33 -8.60 -8.78
CA HIS A 104 2.53 -9.16 -9.40
C HIS A 104 2.24 -10.30 -10.39
N ARG A 105 1.02 -10.35 -10.93
CA ARG A 105 0.58 -11.43 -11.85
C ARG A 105 1.46 -11.54 -13.11
N ARG A 106 2.07 -10.43 -13.55
CA ARG A 106 2.91 -10.38 -14.75
C ARG A 106 4.39 -10.68 -14.47
N THR A 107 4.84 -10.51 -13.23
CA THR A 107 6.25 -10.64 -12.81
C THR A 107 6.55 -11.98 -12.15
N LEU A 108 5.54 -12.64 -11.57
CA LEU A 108 5.67 -13.98 -11.03
C LEU A 108 5.72 -15.02 -12.16
N VAL A 109 6.84 -15.74 -12.25
CA VAL A 109 7.06 -16.84 -13.21
C VAL A 109 6.23 -18.07 -12.86
N SER A 110 5.73 -18.16 -11.61
CA SER A 110 4.79 -19.20 -11.17
C SER A 110 3.39 -18.99 -11.76
N LYS A 111 3.25 -19.17 -13.07
CA LYS A 111 1.98 -19.54 -13.68
C LYS A 111 1.63 -20.92 -13.11
N SER A 112 0.72 -20.95 -12.14
CA SER A 112 0.04 -22.21 -11.81
C SER A 112 -0.62 -22.68 -13.10
N VAL A 113 -0.08 -23.74 -13.70
CA VAL A 113 -0.83 -24.55 -14.66
C VAL A 113 -2.17 -24.85 -13.96
N PRO A 114 -3.33 -24.48 -14.53
CA PRO A 114 -4.60 -24.88 -13.94
C PRO A 114 -4.57 -26.40 -13.86
N ALA A 115 -4.60 -26.92 -12.64
CA ALA A 115 -4.56 -28.34 -12.35
C ALA A 115 -5.72 -29.02 -13.09
N SER A 116 -5.43 -29.49 -14.29
CA SER A 116 -6.25 -30.47 -14.98
C SER A 116 -6.09 -31.73 -14.14
N ARG A 117 -7.02 -31.94 -13.20
CA ARG A 117 -7.11 -33.21 -12.47
C ARG A 117 -7.19 -34.33 -13.51
N PRO A 118 -6.23 -35.26 -13.61
CA PRO A 118 -6.53 -36.51 -14.28
C PRO A 118 -7.57 -37.22 -13.41
N ARG A 119 -8.74 -37.47 -14.01
CA ARG A 119 -9.79 -38.30 -13.46
C ARG A 119 -9.18 -39.65 -13.05
N PRO A 120 -9.38 -40.13 -11.80
CA PRO A 120 -8.88 -41.45 -11.43
C PRO A 120 -9.66 -42.51 -12.24
N PRO A 121 -8.98 -43.47 -12.90
CA PRO A 121 -9.65 -44.63 -13.45
C PRO A 121 -10.13 -45.56 -12.32
N PRO A 122 -11.19 -46.37 -12.57
CA PRO A 122 -11.83 -47.17 -11.54
C PRO A 122 -10.92 -48.29 -11.04
N VAL A 123 -11.07 -48.56 -9.75
CA VAL A 123 -10.42 -49.62 -8.99
C VAL A 123 -10.66 -50.99 -9.65
N VAL A 124 -9.58 -51.71 -9.92
CA VAL A 124 -9.60 -53.18 -10.09
C VAL A 124 -8.45 -53.75 -9.28
N GLN A 125 -8.79 -54.62 -8.34
CA GLN A 125 -7.87 -55.38 -7.51
C GLN A 125 -7.26 -56.52 -8.32
N ALA A 126 -5.96 -56.77 -8.17
CA ALA A 126 -5.32 -58.06 -8.46
C ALA A 126 -3.98 -58.17 -7.71
N GLU A 127 -3.70 -59.39 -7.27
CA GLU A 127 -2.80 -59.78 -6.18
C GLU A 127 -1.30 -59.85 -6.54
N ALA A 128 -0.50 -59.78 -5.47
CA ALA A 128 0.71 -60.53 -5.14
C ALA A 128 1.71 -60.92 -6.25
N ALA A 129 2.96 -60.44 -6.11
CA ALA A 129 4.15 -61.31 -6.05
C ALA A 129 5.44 -60.54 -5.70
N ALA A 130 6.19 -61.11 -4.75
CA ALA A 130 7.65 -61.24 -4.72
C ALA A 130 8.55 -59.97 -4.62
N GLY A 131 8.96 -59.67 -3.39
CA GLY A 131 10.37 -59.67 -2.94
C GLY A 131 11.45 -58.90 -3.71
N ALA A 132 11.90 -57.77 -3.15
CA ALA A 132 13.32 -57.38 -3.13
C ALA A 132 13.56 -56.29 -2.04
N PRO A 133 14.71 -56.29 -1.34
CA PRO A 133 14.92 -55.56 -0.10
C PRO A 133 15.29 -54.08 -0.31
N LEU A 134 14.90 -53.27 0.68
CA LEU A 134 15.18 -51.83 0.79
C LEU A 134 16.69 -51.55 0.79
N GLN A 135 17.15 -50.77 -0.19
CA GLN A 135 18.43 -50.06 -0.10
C GLN A 135 18.20 -48.59 0.27
N PRO A 136 18.98 -48.02 1.20
CA PRO A 136 18.84 -46.61 1.57
C PRO A 136 19.37 -45.71 0.43
N LEU A 137 18.53 -44.76 0.03
CA LEU A 137 18.85 -43.64 -0.86
C LEU A 137 20.03 -42.85 -0.31
N ASN A 138 21.24 -43.15 -0.79
CA ASN A 138 22.39 -42.26 -0.69
C ASN A 138 22.10 -41.03 -1.55
N LEU A 139 21.74 -39.92 -0.90
CA LEU A 139 21.71 -38.58 -1.46
C LEU A 139 23.14 -38.14 -1.84
N LEU A 140 23.59 -38.48 -3.05
CA LEU A 140 24.69 -37.75 -3.67
C LEU A 140 24.14 -36.50 -4.38
N PRO A 141 24.75 -35.32 -4.20
CA PRO A 141 24.39 -34.13 -4.97
C PRO A 141 24.79 -34.32 -6.45
N PRO A 142 24.08 -33.70 -7.41
CA PRO A 142 24.42 -33.81 -8.81
C PRO A 142 25.78 -33.14 -9.07
N ALA A 143 26.69 -33.91 -9.63
CA ALA A 143 28.00 -33.45 -10.10
C ALA A 143 27.81 -32.37 -11.18
N THR A 144 28.16 -31.12 -10.85
CA THR A 144 28.35 -30.06 -11.84
C THR A 144 29.63 -30.35 -12.63
N ARG A 145 29.45 -30.71 -13.89
CA ARG A 145 30.48 -31.08 -14.84
C ARG A 145 31.03 -29.83 -15.55
N SER A 146 32.05 -29.18 -14.98
CA SER A 146 33.10 -28.42 -15.68
C SER A 146 34.10 -27.87 -14.64
N GLY A 147 35.04 -28.71 -14.22
CA GLY A 147 36.12 -28.30 -13.31
C GLY A 147 37.22 -27.57 -14.06
N GLU A 148 37.03 -26.29 -14.36
CA GLU A 148 38.18 -25.39 -14.54
C GLU A 148 38.85 -25.25 -13.17
N LYS A 149 40.04 -25.83 -13.02
CA LYS A 149 40.85 -25.68 -11.81
C LYS A 149 41.34 -24.23 -11.78
N ILE A 150 40.62 -23.38 -11.04
CA ILE A 150 41.08 -22.04 -10.69
C ILE A 150 42.49 -22.17 -10.11
N SER A 151 43.47 -21.48 -10.69
CA SER A 151 44.84 -21.55 -10.21
C SER A 151 44.90 -21.03 -8.77
N ASN A 152 45.80 -21.57 -7.94
CA ASN A 152 45.96 -21.12 -6.55
C ASN A 152 46.18 -19.60 -6.46
N GLU A 153 46.84 -19.03 -7.47
CA GLU A 153 47.11 -17.59 -7.58
C GLU A 153 45.83 -16.77 -7.81
N GLN A 154 44.92 -17.25 -8.66
CA GLN A 154 43.59 -16.64 -8.83
C GLN A 154 42.74 -16.75 -7.57
N LEU A 155 42.87 -17.85 -6.83
CA LEU A 155 42.15 -18.07 -5.58
C LEU A 155 42.62 -17.10 -4.47
N ILE A 156 43.93 -16.85 -4.41
CA ILE A 156 44.52 -15.86 -3.50
C ILE A 156 44.08 -14.43 -3.88
N SER A 157 44.11 -14.09 -5.17
CA SER A 157 43.69 -12.78 -5.65
C SER A 157 42.20 -12.51 -5.37
N CYS A 158 41.32 -13.48 -5.63
CA CYS A 158 39.90 -13.38 -5.30
C CYS A 158 39.67 -13.20 -3.79
N LYS A 159 40.43 -13.90 -2.94
CA LYS A 159 40.31 -13.77 -1.50
C LYS A 159 40.70 -12.37 -1.02
N GLN A 160 41.80 -11.82 -1.54
CA GLN A 160 42.25 -10.47 -1.21
C GLN A 160 41.26 -9.40 -1.70
N ALA A 161 40.69 -9.55 -2.90
CA ALA A 161 39.66 -8.65 -3.42
C ALA A 161 38.38 -8.69 -2.58
N LEU A 162 37.97 -9.88 -2.14
CA LEU A 162 36.82 -10.03 -1.26
C LEU A 162 37.07 -9.40 0.12
N GLU A 163 38.30 -9.46 0.61
CA GLU A 163 38.68 -8.88 1.90
C GLU A 163 38.73 -7.34 1.83
N SER A 164 39.22 -6.75 0.74
CA SER A 164 39.20 -5.31 0.54
C SER A 164 37.77 -4.77 0.35
N GLU A 165 36.91 -5.50 -0.37
CA GLU A 165 35.49 -5.16 -0.49
C GLU A 165 34.77 -5.22 0.87
N ASN A 166 35.06 -6.23 1.69
CA ASN A 166 34.52 -6.31 3.05
C ASN A 166 35.00 -5.16 3.94
N GLN A 167 36.23 -4.69 3.78
CA GLN A 167 36.73 -3.52 4.50
C GLN A 167 36.02 -2.24 4.03
N HIS A 168 35.81 -2.09 2.72
CA HIS A 168 35.06 -0.97 2.15
C HIS A 168 33.60 -0.93 2.64
N LEU A 169 32.90 -2.07 2.61
CA LEU A 169 31.53 -2.14 3.12
C LEU A 169 31.45 -1.81 4.63
N LYS A 170 32.46 -2.19 5.42
CA LYS A 170 32.53 -1.83 6.84
C LYS A 170 32.68 -0.32 7.04
N THR A 171 33.48 0.36 6.22
CA THR A 171 33.64 1.82 6.33
C THR A 171 32.38 2.55 5.88
N GLU A 172 31.75 2.13 4.76
CA GLU A 172 30.48 2.69 4.31
C GLU A 172 29.38 2.52 5.36
N HIS A 173 29.25 1.32 5.94
CA HIS A 173 28.28 1.07 7.00
C HIS A 173 28.54 1.94 8.24
N ALA A 174 29.81 2.18 8.59
CA ALA A 174 30.16 3.07 9.69
C ALA A 174 29.78 4.53 9.40
N MET A 175 30.00 5.01 8.17
CA MET A 175 29.58 6.36 7.74
C MET A 175 28.06 6.52 7.76
N LEU A 176 27.33 5.57 7.17
CA LEU A 176 25.86 5.57 7.13
C LEU A 176 25.25 5.55 8.54
N LYS A 177 25.89 4.85 9.48
CA LYS A 177 25.45 4.85 10.88
C LYS A 177 25.56 6.23 11.52
N LEU A 178 26.66 6.95 11.28
CA LEU A 178 26.83 8.32 11.77
C LEU A 178 25.83 9.29 11.13
N GLU A 179 25.58 9.16 9.83
CA GLU A 179 24.56 9.97 9.13
C GLU A 179 23.15 9.71 9.68
N LEU A 180 22.78 8.44 9.89
CA LEU A 180 21.50 8.07 10.49
C LEU A 180 21.33 8.65 11.89
N GLU A 181 22.39 8.63 12.71
CA GLU A 181 22.38 9.27 14.03
C GLU A 181 22.21 10.79 13.92
N GLY A 182 22.88 11.44 12.95
CA GLY A 182 22.71 12.86 12.66
C GLY A 182 21.28 13.22 12.25
N VAL A 183 20.69 12.45 11.34
CA VAL A 183 19.29 12.64 10.89
C VAL A 183 18.32 12.42 12.03
N ARG A 184 18.53 11.40 12.87
CA ARG A 184 17.68 11.15 14.06
C ARG A 184 17.72 12.31 15.04
N LYS A 185 18.92 12.81 15.37
CA LYS A 185 19.10 13.99 16.23
C LYS A 185 18.43 15.23 15.63
N SER A 186 18.62 15.48 14.35
CA SER A 186 17.96 16.60 13.64
C SER A 186 16.44 16.48 13.67
N GLN A 187 15.90 15.28 13.43
CA GLN A 187 14.46 15.02 13.49
C GLN A 187 13.91 15.19 14.91
N GLU A 188 14.66 14.81 15.94
CA GLU A 188 14.29 15.02 17.34
C GLU A 188 14.27 16.51 17.70
N MET A 189 15.28 17.26 17.25
CA MET A 189 15.32 18.72 17.41
C MET A 189 14.18 19.40 16.66
N ASP A 190 13.85 18.98 15.44
CA ASP A 190 12.71 19.49 14.68
C ASP A 190 11.37 19.13 15.34
N LYS A 191 11.23 17.91 15.91
CA LYS A 191 10.05 17.54 16.71
C LYS A 191 9.91 18.38 17.98
N ALA A 192 11.02 18.69 18.65
CA ALA A 192 11.03 19.57 19.82
C ALA A 192 10.70 21.02 19.43
N ALA A 193 11.29 21.52 18.35
CA ALA A 193 11.09 22.88 17.84
C ALA A 193 9.69 23.11 17.28
N ARG A 194 9.06 22.08 16.68
CA ARG A 194 7.70 22.18 16.13
C ARG A 194 6.63 22.43 17.17
N GLY A 195 6.97 22.34 18.46
CA GLY A 195 6.05 22.56 19.56
C GLY A 195 4.95 21.52 19.58
N ARG A 196 4.55 21.10 20.77
CA ARG A 196 3.40 20.21 20.95
C ARG A 196 2.12 21.00 20.61
N LYS A 197 1.78 21.18 19.33
CA LYS A 197 0.40 21.55 18.90
C LYS A 197 -0.55 20.36 19.08
N LYS A 198 -0.46 19.68 20.23
CA LYS A 198 -1.58 18.92 20.78
C LYS A 198 -2.41 19.96 21.51
N GLN A 199 -3.48 20.37 20.84
CA GLN A 199 -4.80 20.56 21.46
C GLN A 199 -4.71 20.61 22.98
N HIS A 200 -4.66 21.81 23.55
CA HIS A 200 -5.09 22.00 24.93
C HIS A 200 -6.60 21.73 24.95
N LYS A 201 -7.01 20.48 24.76
CA LYS A 201 -8.25 20.00 25.35
C LYS A 201 -7.91 19.91 26.82
N TYR A 202 -8.29 20.97 27.53
CA TYR A 202 -8.26 21.02 28.97
C TYR A 202 -8.70 19.66 29.50
N SER A 203 -7.78 19.00 30.20
CA SER A 203 -8.07 17.80 30.96
C SER A 203 -9.17 18.18 31.94
N LYS A 204 -10.40 17.75 31.67
CA LYS A 204 -11.59 17.80 32.53
C LYS A 204 -11.48 18.83 33.66
N GLY A 205 -11.77 20.10 33.36
CA GLY A 205 -12.13 21.08 34.39
C GLY A 205 -11.09 22.13 34.81
N GLN A 206 -9.94 22.27 34.13
CA GLN A 206 -9.14 23.50 34.27
C GLN A 206 -9.16 24.26 32.96
N GLY A 207 -10.09 25.21 32.83
CA GLY A 207 -10.21 26.03 31.64
C GLY A 207 -11.12 27.23 31.88
N PHE A 208 -11.04 27.84 33.06
CA PHE A 208 -11.50 29.20 33.27
C PHE A 208 -10.94 29.70 34.60
N ASP A 209 -10.45 30.93 34.63
CA ASP A 209 -10.14 31.62 35.87
C ASP A 209 -11.46 31.77 36.66
N PRO A 210 -11.60 31.15 37.86
CA PRO A 210 -12.85 31.21 38.62
C PRO A 210 -13.27 32.64 39.00
N GLU A 211 -12.32 33.58 38.99
CA GLU A 211 -12.61 35.01 39.17
C GLU A 211 -13.29 35.58 37.91
N TYR A 212 -12.79 35.24 36.72
CA TYR A 212 -13.37 35.67 35.45
C TYR A 212 -14.80 35.11 35.22
N GLU A 213 -15.11 33.87 35.64
CA GLU A 213 -16.51 33.36 35.58
C GLU A 213 -17.43 34.13 36.50
N ARG A 214 -16.96 34.49 37.70
CA ARG A 214 -17.76 35.23 38.69
C ARG A 214 -18.01 36.66 38.22
N GLU A 215 -16.99 37.33 37.72
CA GLU A 215 -17.08 38.70 37.21
C GLU A 215 -17.91 38.80 35.93
N ASN A 216 -17.86 37.78 35.07
CA ASN A 216 -18.52 37.80 33.76
C ASN A 216 -19.73 36.86 33.68
N ARG A 217 -20.30 36.46 34.83
CA ARG A 217 -21.40 35.48 34.91
C ARG A 217 -22.60 35.89 34.07
N ASP A 218 -22.97 37.17 34.14
CA ASP A 218 -24.11 37.69 33.42
C ASP A 218 -23.84 37.84 31.92
N GLU A 219 -22.61 38.20 31.54
CA GLU A 219 -22.23 38.32 30.14
C GLU A 219 -22.12 36.94 29.46
N LEU A 220 -21.56 35.95 30.14
CA LEU A 220 -21.53 34.56 29.69
C LEU A 220 -22.96 33.97 29.62
N GLY A 221 -23.82 34.32 30.58
CA GLY A 221 -25.23 33.96 30.54
C GLY A 221 -25.97 34.55 29.33
N LYS A 222 -25.70 35.82 28.98
CA LYS A 222 -26.26 36.47 27.79
C LYS A 222 -25.76 35.79 26.51
N ARG A 223 -24.46 35.50 26.41
CA ARG A 223 -23.88 34.80 25.25
C ARG A 223 -24.47 33.40 25.08
N ARG A 224 -24.62 32.65 26.17
CA ARG A 224 -25.20 31.31 26.14
C ARG A 224 -26.64 31.33 25.65
N ARG A 225 -27.47 32.25 26.16
CA ARG A 225 -28.85 32.42 25.70
C ARG A 225 -28.92 32.84 24.23
N ALA A 226 -28.06 33.76 23.80
CA ALA A 226 -28.00 34.19 22.41
C ALA A 226 -27.56 33.06 21.46
N GLU A 227 -26.62 32.21 21.88
CA GLU A 227 -26.19 31.04 21.11
C GLU A 227 -27.30 29.97 21.05
N GLU A 228 -28.00 29.74 22.15
CA GLU A 228 -29.14 28.83 22.25
C GLU A 228 -30.29 29.31 21.35
N GLU A 229 -30.65 30.59 21.42
CA GLU A 229 -31.67 31.21 20.56
C GLU A 229 -31.26 31.14 19.08
N ALA A 230 -30.00 31.44 18.74
CA ALA A 230 -29.50 31.31 17.38
C ALA A 230 -29.45 29.85 16.89
N SER A 231 -29.31 28.89 17.81
CA SER A 231 -29.36 27.45 17.49
C SER A 231 -30.78 27.00 17.23
N GLU A 232 -31.73 27.43 18.07
CA GLU A 232 -33.17 27.20 17.90
C GLU A 232 -33.69 27.83 16.62
N GLU A 233 -33.28 29.06 16.30
CA GLU A 233 -33.62 29.73 15.05
C GLU A 233 -33.14 28.91 13.85
N ARG A 234 -31.86 28.49 13.86
CA ARG A 234 -31.29 27.61 12.81
C ARG A 234 -32.05 26.29 12.69
N SER A 235 -32.44 25.67 13.80
CA SER A 235 -33.21 24.43 13.82
C SER A 235 -34.62 24.61 13.25
N SER A 236 -35.29 25.71 13.62
CA SER A 236 -36.62 26.05 13.13
C SER A 236 -36.62 26.38 11.64
N GLU A 237 -35.60 27.11 11.17
CA GLU A 237 -35.42 27.47 9.76
C GLU A 237 -35.13 26.23 8.91
N ALA A 238 -34.28 25.33 9.40
CA ALA A 238 -34.02 24.04 8.77
C ALA A 238 -35.31 23.20 8.66
N THR A 239 -36.12 23.18 9.71
CA THR A 239 -37.42 22.46 9.72
C THR A 239 -38.41 23.09 8.74
N LYS A 240 -38.48 24.42 8.67
CA LYS A 240 -39.32 25.15 7.71
C LYS A 240 -38.90 24.88 6.26
N LYS A 241 -37.59 24.88 5.97
CA LYS A 241 -37.03 24.53 4.65
C LYS A 241 -37.39 23.10 4.24
N ARG A 242 -37.39 22.15 5.18
CA ARG A 242 -37.81 20.76 4.92
C ARG A 242 -39.31 20.63 4.63
N ARG A 243 -40.16 21.44 5.28
CA ARG A 243 -41.62 21.43 5.06
C ARG A 243 -42.05 22.14 3.78
N THR A 244 -41.34 23.21 3.41
CA THR A 244 -41.65 24.06 2.24
C THR A 244 -40.97 23.61 0.96
N SER A 245 -39.91 22.80 1.04
CA SER A 245 -39.33 22.18 -0.14
C SER A 245 -40.37 21.28 -0.81
N PRO A 246 -40.72 21.51 -2.09
CA PRO A 246 -41.61 20.62 -2.80
C PRO A 246 -40.98 19.22 -2.77
N ARG A 247 -41.73 18.23 -2.26
CA ARG A 247 -41.36 16.82 -2.42
C ARG A 247 -41.15 16.63 -3.92
N LYS A 248 -39.90 16.45 -4.34
CA LYS A 248 -39.60 16.06 -5.72
C LYS A 248 -40.47 14.84 -5.99
N SER A 249 -41.52 15.02 -6.80
CA SER A 249 -42.39 13.94 -7.22
C SER A 249 -41.48 12.85 -7.78
N ALA A 250 -41.75 11.62 -7.37
CA ALA A 250 -41.02 10.45 -7.85
C ALA A 250 -40.91 10.56 -9.36
N ARG A 251 -39.68 10.68 -9.87
CA ARG A 251 -39.41 10.61 -11.30
C ARG A 251 -40.04 9.31 -11.77
N THR A 252 -41.10 9.43 -12.57
CA THR A 252 -41.71 8.31 -13.27
C THR A 252 -40.62 7.72 -14.16
N CYS A 253 -40.04 6.59 -13.74
CA CYS A 253 -39.11 5.83 -14.54
C CYS A 253 -39.89 5.29 -15.74
N THR A 254 -39.78 5.95 -16.89
CA THR A 254 -40.20 5.42 -18.17
C THR A 254 -39.11 4.46 -18.66
N PRO A 255 -39.39 3.14 -18.78
CA PRO A 255 -38.43 2.22 -19.38
C PRO A 255 -38.26 2.56 -20.86
N GLY A 256 -37.02 2.85 -21.27
CA GLY A 256 -36.68 3.14 -22.66
C GLY A 256 -36.81 1.90 -23.56
N PRO A 257 -37.03 2.09 -24.87
CA PRO A 257 -37.36 1.00 -25.79
C PRO A 257 -36.18 0.04 -25.93
N SER A 258 -36.46 -1.25 -25.72
CA SER A 258 -35.52 -2.34 -25.97
C SER A 258 -35.28 -2.46 -27.47
N GLY A 259 -34.10 -2.01 -27.93
CA GLY A 259 -33.66 -2.20 -29.30
C GLY A 259 -33.45 -3.69 -29.59
N THR A 260 -34.30 -4.24 -30.45
CA THR A 260 -34.01 -5.46 -31.21
C THR A 260 -34.05 -5.08 -32.68
N SER A 261 -32.87 -5.04 -33.31
CA SER A 261 -32.60 -5.24 -34.74
C SER A 261 -31.09 -5.22 -34.93
#